data_AF-A0A7C5M1S9-F1
#
_entry.id   AF-A0A7C5M1S9-F1
#
_cell.length_a   1.000
_cell.length_b   1.000
_cell.length_c   1.000
_cell.angle_alpha   90.00
_cell.angle_beta   90.00
_cell.angle_gamma   90.00
#
_symmetry.space_group_name_H-M   'P 1'
#
loop_
_entity.id
_entity.type
_entity.pdbx_description
1 polymer ?
#
loop_
_entity_poly.entity_id
_entity_poly.type
_entity_poly.pdbx_seq_one_letter_code
_entity_poly.pdbx_strand_id
1 'polypeptide(L)'
;MGLDSGKHVEKEINGIRCRVVETGISKDRADFLKGLLELNGLEVQVEQLPQKNDEDPVTYILGVTDVTFNPVLAVYKFALKTPDGRYVSPAYWNQWADDTRPEYWEIDVDPDKTA
;
A
#
# COMPACT_ATOMS: atom_id res chain seq x y z
N MET A 1 0.93 5.79 -5.74
CA MET A 1 0.37 6.59 -4.63
C MET A 1 0.89 5.94 -3.38
N GLY A 2 1.83 6.54 -2.67
CA GLY A 2 2.21 6.06 -1.35
C GLY A 2 1.47 6.86 -0.28
N LEU A 3 1.94 6.77 0.97
CA LEU A 3 1.48 7.63 2.06
C LEU A 3 1.88 9.12 1.86
N ASP A 4 2.72 9.40 0.87
CA ASP A 4 3.27 10.70 0.51
C ASP A 4 2.33 11.59 -0.31
N SER A 5 1.25 11.02 -0.86
CA SER A 5 0.35 11.72 -1.78
C SER A 5 -1.12 11.66 -1.33
N GLY A 6 -1.70 12.82 -1.01
CA GLY A 6 -3.12 12.95 -0.66
C GLY A 6 -4.09 12.94 -1.85
N LYS A 7 -3.65 12.51 -3.04
CA LYS A 7 -4.49 12.50 -4.24
C LYS A 7 -5.41 11.29 -4.22
N HIS A 8 -6.71 11.51 -4.43
CA HIS A 8 -7.71 10.45 -4.55
C HIS A 8 -7.89 10.06 -6.02
N VAL A 9 -7.16 9.05 -6.48
CA VAL A 9 -7.23 8.54 -7.86
C VAL A 9 -8.12 7.32 -7.93
N GLU A 10 -8.96 7.25 -8.96
CA GLU A 10 -9.81 6.09 -9.25
C GLU A 10 -9.45 5.57 -10.63
N LYS A 11 -9.38 4.25 -10.77
CA LYS A 11 -9.11 3.59 -12.05
C LYS A 11 -9.87 2.28 -12.10
N GLU A 12 -10.21 1.85 -13.30
CA GLU A 12 -10.66 0.48 -13.53
C GLU A 12 -9.45 -0.45 -13.50
N ILE A 13 -9.50 -1.47 -12.64
CA ILE A 13 -8.50 -2.53 -12.49
C ILE A 13 -9.24 -3.85 -12.67
N ASN A 14 -8.82 -4.66 -13.64
CA ASN A 14 -9.52 -5.92 -14.01
C ASN A 14 -11.03 -5.74 -14.28
N GLY A 15 -11.46 -4.60 -14.86
CA GLY A 15 -12.88 -4.33 -15.15
C GLY A 15 -13.70 -3.82 -13.96
N ILE A 16 -13.08 -3.62 -12.78
CA ILE A 16 -13.74 -3.14 -11.58
C ILE A 16 -13.21 -1.75 -11.23
N ARG A 17 -14.11 -0.80 -10.94
CA ARG A 17 -13.72 0.55 -10.48
C ARG A 17 -13.12 0.45 -9.07
N CYS A 18 -11.86 0.81 -8.95
CA CYS A 18 -11.12 0.77 -7.69
C CYS A 18 -10.56 2.13 -7.31
N ARG A 19 -10.44 2.37 -6.00
CA ARG A 19 -9.55 3.38 -5.43
C ARG A 19 -8.13 2.89 -5.59
N VAL A 20 -7.30 3.61 -6.34
CA VAL A 20 -5.89 3.26 -6.48
C VAL A 20 -5.20 3.48 -5.14
N VAL A 21 -4.63 2.41 -4.58
CA VAL A 21 -3.84 2.48 -3.35
C VAL A 21 -2.41 2.81 -3.69
N GLU A 22 -1.80 2.06 -4.61
CA GLU A 22 -0.40 2.26 -5.02
C GLU A 22 -0.20 1.78 -6.48
N THR A 23 0.77 2.36 -7.20
CA THR A 23 0.98 2.08 -8.63
C THR A 23 2.45 2.21 -8.98
N GLY A 24 2.91 1.48 -10.00
CA GLY A 24 4.32 1.47 -10.38
C GLY A 24 5.19 0.66 -9.42
N ILE A 25 4.59 -0.29 -8.70
CA ILE A 25 5.25 -1.05 -7.63
C ILE A 25 5.76 -2.40 -8.11
N SER A 26 6.76 -2.93 -7.41
CA SER A 26 7.22 -4.30 -7.60
C SER A 26 6.14 -5.31 -7.20
N LYS A 27 6.32 -6.56 -7.63
CA LYS A 27 5.42 -7.66 -7.27
C LYS A 27 5.38 -7.89 -5.75
N ASP A 28 6.53 -7.93 -5.10
CA ASP A 28 6.62 -8.17 -3.65
C ASP A 28 5.87 -7.10 -2.85
N ARG A 29 5.95 -5.84 -3.30
CA ARG A 29 5.22 -4.73 -2.70
C ARG A 29 3.71 -4.88 -2.89
N ALA A 30 3.27 -5.28 -4.08
CA ALA A 30 1.86 -5.53 -4.37
C ALA A 30 1.31 -6.70 -3.55
N ASP A 31 2.07 -7.79 -3.44
CA ASP A 31 1.67 -8.98 -2.68
C ASP A 31 1.58 -8.69 -1.17
N PHE A 32 2.53 -7.92 -0.62
CA PHE A 32 2.49 -7.44 0.77
C PHE A 32 1.23 -6.61 1.05
N LEU A 33 0.99 -5.57 0.25
CA LEU A 33 -0.15 -4.67 0.45
C LEU A 33 -1.47 -5.42 0.25
N LYS A 34 -1.54 -6.31 -0.74
CA LYS A 34 -2.73 -7.14 -0.98
C LYS A 34 -3.06 -7.96 0.25
N GLY A 35 -2.10 -8.73 0.77
CA GLY A 35 -2.32 -9.55 1.96
C GLY A 35 -2.73 -8.73 3.19
N LEU A 36 -2.09 -7.57 3.39
CA LEU A 36 -2.42 -6.67 4.49
C LEU A 36 -3.84 -6.11 4.38
N LEU A 37 -4.24 -5.64 3.21
CA LEU A 37 -5.56 -5.02 3.00
C LEU A 37 -6.68 -6.07 3.02
N GLU A 38 -6.47 -7.24 2.44
CA GLU A 38 -7.43 -8.36 2.48
C GLU A 38 -7.63 -8.88 3.91
N LEU A 39 -6.56 -8.97 4.72
CA LEU A 39 -6.66 -9.28 6.15
C LEU A 39 -7.57 -8.30 6.88
N ASN A 40 -7.59 -7.03 6.45
CA ASN A 40 -8.42 -5.98 7.03
C ASN A 40 -9.83 -5.89 6.40
N GLY A 41 -10.22 -6.90 5.62
CA GLY A 41 -11.57 -7.01 5.05
C GLY A 41 -11.80 -6.16 3.81
N LEU A 42 -10.74 -5.61 3.20
CA LEU A 42 -10.83 -4.88 1.96
C LEU A 42 -10.70 -5.83 0.78
N GLU A 43 -11.53 -5.65 -0.23
CA GLU A 43 -11.38 -6.36 -1.50
C GLU A 43 -10.38 -5.63 -2.40
N VAL A 44 -9.32 -6.34 -2.78
CA VAL A 44 -8.16 -5.77 -3.47
C VAL A 44 -8.05 -6.31 -4.88
N GLN A 45 -7.83 -5.41 -5.84
CA GLN A 45 -7.52 -5.73 -7.23
C GLN A 45 -6.08 -5.35 -7.54
N VAL A 46 -5.38 -6.25 -8.22
CA VAL A 46 -4.00 -6.05 -8.68
C VAL A 46 -3.94 -6.35 -10.17
N GLU A 47 -3.27 -5.48 -10.92
CA GLU A 47 -3.07 -5.62 -12.36
C GLU A 47 -1.61 -5.28 -12.71
N GLN A 48 -1.02 -6.06 -13.61
CA GLN A 48 0.29 -5.77 -14.17
C GLN A 48 0.17 -4.60 -15.15
N LEU A 49 0.99 -3.57 -14.98
CA LEU A 49 1.02 -2.45 -15.91
C LEU A 49 1.73 -2.84 -17.20
N PRO A 50 1.30 -2.30 -18.36
CA PRO A 50 1.98 -2.53 -19.62
C PRO A 50 3.38 -1.93 -19.58
N GLN A 51 4.38 -2.74 -19.96
CA GLN A 51 5.74 -2.29 -20.18
C GLN A 51 5.85 -1.56 -21.52
N LYS A 52 6.65 -0.50 -21.57
CA LYS A 52 6.92 0.20 -22.84
C LYS A 52 7.95 -0.54 -23.68
N ASN A 53 8.98 -1.06 -23.02
CA ASN A 53 10.02 -1.91 -23.60
C ASN A 53 10.17 -3.20 -22.79
N ASP A 54 10.62 -4.29 -23.42
CA ASP A 54 10.89 -5.57 -22.73
C ASP A 54 11.97 -5.47 -21.64
N GLU A 55 12.83 -4.44 -21.69
CA GLU A 55 13.87 -4.18 -20.69
C GLU A 55 13.35 -3.41 -19.45
N ASP A 56 12.16 -2.78 -19.54
CA ASP A 56 11.61 -2.03 -18.42
C ASP A 56 11.17 -2.99 -17.29
N PRO A 57 11.33 -2.61 -16.01
CA PRO A 57 10.88 -3.47 -14.92
C PRO A 57 9.37 -3.71 -14.97
N VAL A 58 8.95 -4.95 -14.73
CA VAL A 58 7.53 -5.29 -14.56
C VAL A 58 7.02 -4.55 -13.33
N THR A 59 5.99 -3.72 -13.51
CA THR A 59 5.36 -2.98 -12.42
C THR A 59 3.88 -3.29 -12.35
N TYR A 60 3.30 -3.05 -11.17
CA TYR A 60 1.93 -3.36 -10.87
C TYR A 60 1.18 -2.11 -10.39
N ILE A 61 -0.13 -2.17 -10.52
CA ILE A 61 -1.07 -1.27 -9.87
C ILE A 61 -1.96 -2.07 -8.92
N LEU A 62 -2.19 -1.50 -7.75
CA LEU A 62 -3.03 -2.07 -6.71
C LEU A 62 -4.10 -1.06 -6.34
N GLY A 63 -5.35 -1.53 -6.24
CA GLY A 63 -6.47 -0.74 -5.75
C GLY A 63 -7.44 -1.56 -4.94
N VAL A 64 -8.32 -0.88 -4.22
CA VAL A 64 -9.42 -1.50 -3.46
C VAL A 64 -10.76 -1.13 -4.08
N THR A 65 -11.74 -2.03 -4.00
CA THR A 65 -13.09 -1.78 -4.55
C THR A 65 -13.87 -0.74 -3.74
N ASP A 66 -13.54 -0.57 -2.46
CA ASP A 66 -14.06 0.53 -1.63
C ASP A 66 -13.47 1.87 -2.09
N VAL A 67 -14.24 2.60 -2.89
CA VAL A 67 -13.86 3.91 -3.41
C VAL A 67 -13.69 4.97 -2.30
N THR A 68 -14.23 4.75 -1.10
CA THR A 68 -14.10 5.70 0.03
C THR A 68 -12.82 5.50 0.83
N PHE A 69 -12.12 4.39 0.60
CA PHE A 69 -10.88 4.07 1.29
C PHE A 69 -9.82 5.16 1.07
N ASN A 70 -9.09 5.48 2.14
CA ASN A 70 -7.97 6.40 2.11
C ASN A 70 -6.79 5.74 2.87
N PRO A 71 -5.72 5.31 2.17
CA PRO A 71 -4.61 4.62 2.81
C PRO A 71 -3.88 5.49 3.85
N VAL A 72 -3.74 6.80 3.59
CA VAL A 72 -3.14 7.74 4.54
C VAL A 72 -3.95 7.77 5.84
N LEU A 73 -5.27 7.98 5.75
CA LEU A 73 -6.10 7.98 6.95
C LEU A 73 -6.14 6.61 7.63
N ALA A 74 -6.15 5.52 6.86
CA ALA A 74 -6.20 4.18 7.40
C ALA A 74 -4.98 3.85 8.27
N VAL A 75 -3.78 4.29 7.84
CA VAL A 75 -2.54 4.11 8.61
C VAL A 75 -2.46 5.10 9.77
N TYR A 76 -2.57 6.41 9.50
CA TYR A 76 -2.34 7.43 10.53
C TYR A 76 -3.46 7.54 11.59
N LYS A 77 -4.65 6.95 11.34
CA LYS A 77 -5.71 6.79 12.35
C LYS A 77 -5.75 5.39 12.98
N PHE A 78 -4.74 4.55 12.71
CA PHE A 78 -4.64 3.19 13.26
C PHE A 78 -5.87 2.31 12.94
N ALA A 79 -6.42 2.45 11.73
CA ALA A 79 -7.60 1.70 11.30
C ALA A 79 -7.27 0.28 10.80
N LEU A 80 -6.00 0.03 10.43
CA LEU A 80 -5.55 -1.27 9.94
C LEU A 80 -4.79 -2.05 11.01
N LYS A 81 -4.88 -3.38 10.91
CA LYS A 81 -4.22 -4.37 11.76
C LYS A 81 -3.21 -5.19 10.99
N THR A 82 -2.09 -5.49 11.63
CA THR A 82 -1.10 -6.48 11.18
C THR A 82 -1.61 -7.90 11.45
N PRO A 83 -1.00 -8.95 10.85
CA PRO A 83 -1.39 -10.35 11.08
C PRO A 83 -1.37 -10.79 12.56
N ASP A 84 -0.51 -10.18 13.37
CA ASP A 84 -0.40 -10.39 14.82
C ASP A 84 -1.28 -9.44 15.66
N GLY A 85 -2.14 -8.65 15.03
CA GLY A 85 -3.16 -7.82 15.67
C GLY A 85 -2.70 -6.45 16.19
N ARG A 86 -1.43 -6.09 15.98
CA ARG A 86 -0.90 -4.73 16.22
C ARG A 86 -1.48 -3.76 15.19
N TYR A 87 -1.37 -2.47 15.45
CA TYR A 87 -1.79 -1.46 14.47
C TYR A 87 -0.73 -1.33 13.37
N VAL A 88 -1.16 -1.03 12.15
CA VAL A 88 -0.21 -0.70 11.08
C VAL A 88 0.33 0.71 11.30
N SER A 89 1.64 0.84 11.48
CA SER A 89 2.35 2.12 11.48
C SER A 89 2.78 2.52 10.05
N PRO A 90 3.17 3.78 9.81
CA PRO A 90 3.79 4.19 8.55
C PRO A 90 5.07 3.41 8.23
N ALA A 91 5.90 3.10 9.24
CA ALA A 91 7.13 2.33 9.04
C ALA A 91 6.84 0.89 8.58
N TYR A 92 5.83 0.26 9.19
CA TYR A 92 5.36 -1.06 8.76
C TYR A 92 4.74 -1.01 7.37
N TRP A 93 3.86 -0.03 7.12
CA TRP A 93 3.23 0.15 5.81
C TRP A 93 4.26 0.33 4.70
N ASN A 94 5.32 1.10 4.92
CA ASN A 94 6.39 1.30 3.94
C ASN A 94 7.47 0.20 3.97
N GLN A 95 7.33 -0.81 4.83
CA GLN A 95 8.28 -1.91 5.02
C GLN A 95 9.70 -1.44 5.41
N TRP A 96 9.80 -0.28 6.03
CA TRP A 96 11.06 0.25 6.52
C TRP A 96 11.51 -0.46 7.81
N ALA A 97 10.56 -0.71 8.71
CA ALA A 97 10.77 -1.44 9.96
C ALA A 97 9.51 -2.22 10.37
N ASP A 98 9.65 -3.26 11.21
CA ASP A 98 8.52 -4.00 11.80
C ASP A 98 7.90 -3.26 13.02
N ASP A 99 8.42 -2.08 13.34
CA ASP A 99 7.95 -1.27 14.45
C ASP A 99 6.55 -0.69 14.16
N THR A 100 5.59 -1.05 15.01
CA THR A 100 4.18 -0.67 14.91
C THR A 100 3.74 0.27 16.03
N ARG A 101 4.67 0.92 16.75
CA ARG A 101 4.33 1.82 17.85
C ARG A 101 3.49 3.02 17.38
N PRO A 102 2.55 3.52 18.21
CA PRO A 102 1.77 4.71 17.88
C PRO A 102 2.63 5.97 17.67
N GLU A 103 3.74 6.09 18.38
CA GLU A 103 4.70 7.20 18.30
C GLU A 103 5.57 7.10 17.05
N TYR A 104 4.94 7.01 15.88
CA TYR A 104 5.62 6.73 14.61
C TYR A 104 6.69 7.78 14.23
N TRP A 105 6.66 8.96 14.84
CA TRP A 105 7.66 10.03 14.66
C TRP A 105 8.97 9.77 15.40
N GLU A 106 9.04 8.75 16.26
CA GLU A 106 10.25 8.33 16.99
C GLU A 106 10.81 6.98 16.50
N ILE A 107 10.30 6.45 15.39
CA ILE A 107 10.80 5.19 14.84
C ILE A 107 12.16 5.46 14.18
N ASP A 108 13.19 4.76 14.66
CA ASP A 108 14.49 4.71 13.97
C ASP A 108 14.32 3.91 12.68
N VAL A 109 14.30 4.63 11.58
CA VAL A 109 14.13 4.05 10.25
C VAL A 109 15.50 3.73 9.67
N ASP A 110 15.66 2.55 9.08
CA ASP A 110 16.87 2.18 8.37
C ASP A 110 17.10 3.17 7.20
N PRO A 111 18.19 3.95 7.21
CA PRO A 111 18.40 4.99 6.19
C PRO A 111 18.50 4.42 4.78
N ASP A 112 18.95 3.17 4.63
CA ASP A 112 19.06 2.50 3.33
C ASP A 112 17.69 2.13 2.73
N LYS A 113 16.61 2.17 3.52
CA LYS A 113 15.24 1.85 3.09
C LYS A 113 14.35 3.07 2.86
N THR A 114 14.81 4.26 3.24
CA THR A 114 14.06 5.53 3.13
C THR A 114 14.41 6.37 1.89
N ALA A 115 15.39 5.94 1.11
CA ALA A 115 15.93 6.66 -0.05
C ALA A 115 15.12 6.46 -1.34
#